data_AF-A0ABD1NHQ7-F1
#
_entry.id   AF-A0ABD1NHQ7-F1
#
_cell.length_a   1.000
_cell.length_b   1.000
_cell.length_c   1.000
_cell.angle_alpha   90.00
_cell.angle_beta   90.00
_cell.angle_gamma   90.00
#
_symmetry.space_group_name_H-M   'P 1'
#
loop_
_entity.id
_entity.type
_entity.pdbx_description
1 polymer ?
#
loop_
_entity_poly.entity_id
_entity_poly.type
_entity_poly.pdbx_seq_one_letter_code
_entity_poly.pdbx_strand_id
1 'polypeptide(L)'
;MENIDGSNDVETDAEMKLLRDRFRLSAISITESQAKQSGMEVSKVVVTCLADLTFKYIERVARDLHLFAQHANRKSVNMEDVILCAHRNGHLSGLLRTFSNDLKAKDPQSERKRKKEAKKNEKTTAILL
;
A
#
# COMPACT_ATOMS: atom_id res chain seq x y z
N MET A 1 -0.61 19.48 36.45
CA MET A 1 -0.75 19.63 34.99
C MET A 1 -1.06 18.24 34.47
N GLU A 2 -2.32 17.83 34.58
CA GLU A 2 -2.82 16.52 34.15
C GLU A 2 -3.95 16.76 33.16
N ASN A 3 -4.09 15.85 32.19
CA ASN A 3 -5.11 15.78 31.13
C ASN A 3 -4.75 16.46 29.78
N ILE A 4 -3.78 15.89 29.06
CA ILE A 4 -3.69 15.99 27.59
C ILE A 4 -3.63 14.59 26.93
N ASP A 5 -3.31 13.54 27.69
CA ASP A 5 -3.08 12.17 27.18
C ASP A 5 -4.39 11.45 26.79
N GLY A 6 -5.42 11.50 27.64
CA GLY A 6 -6.66 10.73 27.43
C GLY A 6 -7.57 11.19 26.28
N SER A 7 -7.36 12.39 25.71
CA SER A 7 -8.15 12.85 24.55
C SER A 7 -7.63 12.26 23.23
N ASN A 8 -6.32 12.10 23.10
CA ASN A 8 -5.68 11.55 21.90
C ASN A 8 -5.91 10.03 21.81
N ASP A 9 -5.90 9.33 22.94
CA ASP A 9 -6.15 7.88 22.99
C ASP A 9 -7.57 7.51 22.57
N VAL A 10 -8.56 8.33 22.93
CA VAL A 10 -9.97 8.11 22.55
C VAL A 10 -10.20 8.40 21.06
N GLU A 11 -9.58 9.46 20.52
CA GLU A 11 -9.67 9.81 19.10
C GLU A 11 -9.00 8.74 18.23
N THR A 12 -7.83 8.25 18.64
CA THR A 12 -7.11 7.17 17.93
C THR A 12 -7.86 5.83 17.97
N ASP A 13 -8.56 5.50 19.07
CA ASP A 13 -9.42 4.31 19.13
C ASP A 13 -10.63 4.43 18.19
N ALA A 14 -11.27 5.60 18.14
CA ALA A 14 -12.38 5.86 17.23
C ALA A 14 -11.95 5.76 15.75
N GLU A 15 -10.81 6.34 15.40
CA GLU A 15 -10.21 6.23 14.06
C GLU A 15 -9.86 4.78 13.71
N MET A 16 -9.26 4.03 14.64
CA MET A 16 -8.93 2.63 14.44
C MET A 16 -10.18 1.78 14.20
N LYS A 17 -11.24 2.04 14.96
CA LYS A 17 -12.54 1.38 14.78
C LYS A 17 -13.11 1.68 13.39
N LEU A 18 -13.13 2.95 12.99
CA LEU A 18 -13.62 3.34 11.67
C LEU A 18 -12.82 2.69 10.53
N LEU A 19 -11.49 2.61 10.66
CA LEU A 19 -10.62 1.95 9.70
C LEU A 19 -10.94 0.44 9.61
N ARG A 20 -11.11 -0.22 10.76
CA ARG A 20 -11.46 -1.65 10.83
C ARG A 20 -12.81 -1.93 10.18
N ASP A 21 -13.81 -1.08 10.43
CA ASP A 21 -15.15 -1.24 9.86
C ASP A 21 -15.13 -1.10 8.32
N ARG A 22 -14.44 -0.08 7.80
CA ARG A 22 -14.27 0.11 6.34
C ARG A 22 -13.50 -1.04 5.70
N PHE A 23 -12.45 -1.50 6.38
CA PHE A 23 -11.67 -2.65 5.92
C PHE A 23 -12.54 -3.90 5.84
N ARG A 24 -13.33 -4.17 6.88
CA ARG A 24 -14.24 -5.32 6.94
C ARG A 24 -15.24 -5.32 5.80
N LEU A 25 -15.87 -4.18 5.49
CA LEU A 25 -16.79 -4.06 4.35
C LEU A 25 -16.11 -4.43 3.02
N SER A 26 -14.87 -3.97 2.82
CA SER A 26 -14.10 -4.29 1.62
C SER A 26 -13.74 -5.78 1.54
N ALA A 27 -13.30 -6.37 2.66
CA ALA A 27 -12.98 -7.79 2.74
C ALA A 27 -14.21 -8.68 2.48
N ILE A 28 -15.38 -8.31 3.04
CA ILE A 28 -16.66 -8.99 2.76
C ILE A 28 -16.96 -8.93 1.26
N SER A 29 -16.93 -7.74 0.67
CA SER A 29 -17.26 -7.53 -0.75
C SER A 29 -16.36 -8.34 -1.68
N ILE A 30 -15.05 -8.38 -1.43
CA ILE A 30 -14.10 -9.20 -2.20
C ILE A 30 -14.42 -10.68 -2.04
N THR A 31 -14.64 -11.15 -0.80
CA THR A 31 -14.88 -12.56 -0.51
C THR A 31 -16.16 -13.06 -1.17
N GLU A 32 -17.26 -12.31 -1.05
CA GLU A 32 -18.53 -12.66 -1.69
C GLU A 32 -18.43 -12.63 -3.21
N SER A 33 -17.68 -11.68 -3.78
CA SER A 33 -17.46 -11.61 -5.22
C SER A 33 -16.68 -12.83 -5.73
N GLN A 34 -15.65 -13.26 -4.99
CA GLN A 34 -14.88 -14.46 -5.32
C GLN A 34 -15.71 -15.76 -5.16
N ALA A 35 -16.54 -15.84 -4.12
CA ALA A 35 -17.44 -16.97 -3.92
C ALA A 35 -18.43 -17.10 -5.09
N LYS A 36 -19.05 -15.98 -5.52
CA LYS A 36 -19.94 -15.94 -6.69
C LYS A 36 -19.23 -16.36 -7.97
N GLN A 37 -18.02 -15.86 -8.22
CA GLN A 37 -17.22 -16.26 -9.40
C GLN A 37 -16.89 -17.77 -9.40
N SER A 38 -16.76 -18.35 -8.21
CA SER A 38 -16.48 -19.78 -8.04
C SER A 38 -17.74 -20.65 -8.01
N GLY A 39 -18.94 -20.06 -8.12
CA GLY A 39 -20.21 -20.79 -7.99
C GLY A 39 -20.45 -21.37 -6.58
N MET A 40 -19.87 -20.74 -5.55
CA MET A 40 -19.92 -21.19 -4.17
C MET A 40 -20.61 -20.16 -3.26
N GLU A 41 -21.16 -20.65 -2.15
CA GLU A 41 -21.59 -19.81 -1.03
C GLU A 41 -20.53 -19.82 0.07
N VAL A 42 -20.36 -18.67 0.73
CA VAL A 42 -19.41 -18.51 1.84
C VAL A 42 -20.15 -18.24 3.15
N SER A 43 -19.81 -19.00 4.20
CA SER A 43 -20.39 -18.80 5.53
C SER A 43 -19.99 -17.45 6.12
N LYS A 44 -20.93 -16.77 6.79
CA LYS A 44 -20.71 -15.50 7.50
C LYS A 44 -19.54 -15.55 8.49
N VAL A 45 -19.35 -16.71 9.15
CA VAL A 45 -18.24 -16.92 10.09
C VAL A 45 -16.91 -16.89 9.33
N VAL A 46 -16.82 -17.58 8.20
CA VAL A 46 -15.61 -17.61 7.35
C VAL A 46 -15.27 -16.20 6.86
N VAL A 47 -16.25 -15.44 6.37
CA VAL A 47 -16.02 -14.06 5.91
C VAL A 47 -15.51 -13.17 7.04
N THR A 48 -16.09 -13.29 8.23
CA THR A 48 -15.66 -12.49 9.40
C THR A 48 -14.24 -12.86 9.83
N CYS A 49 -13.93 -14.16 9.92
CA CYS A 49 -12.58 -14.64 10.23
C CYS A 49 -11.55 -14.17 9.19
N LEU A 50 -11.91 -14.19 7.90
CA LEU A 50 -11.04 -13.73 6.82
C LEU A 50 -10.75 -12.23 6.92
N ALA A 51 -11.76 -11.41 7.23
CA ALA A 51 -11.58 -9.98 7.45
C ALA A 51 -10.61 -9.72 8.62
N ASP A 52 -10.81 -10.40 9.77
CA ASP A 52 -9.94 -10.24 10.94
C ASP A 52 -8.51 -10.69 10.68
N LEU A 53 -8.34 -11.83 10.00
CA LEU A 53 -7.03 -12.36 9.64
C LEU A 53 -6.29 -11.42 8.68
N THR A 54 -6.98 -10.90 7.68
CA THR A 54 -6.37 -10.00 6.69
C THR A 54 -5.99 -8.67 7.32
N PHE A 55 -6.80 -8.14 8.25
CA PHE A 55 -6.46 -6.92 8.99
C PHE A 55 -5.16 -7.10 9.81
N LYS A 56 -5.03 -8.22 10.54
CA LYS A 56 -3.80 -8.58 11.27
C LYS A 56 -2.61 -8.78 10.32
N TYR A 57 -2.84 -9.35 9.15
CA TYR A 57 -1.81 -9.56 8.16
C TYR A 57 -1.26 -8.23 7.60
N ILE A 58 -2.12 -7.24 7.36
CA ILE A 58 -1.73 -5.92 6.88
C ILE A 58 -0.79 -5.22 7.86
N GLU A 59 -1.03 -5.38 9.17
CA GLU A 59 -0.14 -4.84 10.20
C GLU A 59 1.29 -5.41 10.08
N ARG A 60 1.42 -6.71 9.77
CA ARG A 60 2.72 -7.34 9.49
C ARG A 60 3.33 -6.80 8.20
N VAL A 61 2.54 -6.71 7.12
CA VAL A 61 3.01 -6.16 5.84
C VAL A 61 3.49 -4.72 6.00
N ALA A 62 2.78 -3.87 6.75
CA ALA A 62 3.19 -2.50 7.00
C ALA A 62 4.55 -2.40 7.72
N ARG A 63 4.80 -3.26 8.72
CA ARG A 63 6.10 -3.35 9.37
C ARG A 63 7.20 -3.80 8.42
N ASP A 64 6.94 -4.84 7.63
CA ASP A 64 7.91 -5.35 6.66
C ASP A 64 8.28 -4.27 5.63
N LEU A 65 7.28 -3.56 5.09
CA LEU A 65 7.50 -2.44 4.15
C LEU A 65 8.35 -1.33 4.77
N HIS A 66 8.08 -0.98 6.03
CA HIS A 66 8.88 0.01 6.74
C HIS A 66 10.34 -0.43 6.90
N LEU A 67 10.56 -1.68 7.33
CA LEU A 67 11.89 -2.25 7.51
C LEU A 67 12.65 -2.37 6.19
N PHE A 68 12.00 -2.71 5.08
CA PHE A 68 12.64 -2.78 3.77
C PHE A 68 13.07 -1.41 3.26
N ALA A 69 12.23 -0.39 3.41
CA ALA A 69 12.60 0.98 3.08
C ALA A 69 13.77 1.45 3.94
N GLN A 70 13.73 1.19 5.25
CA GLN A 70 14.80 1.54 6.19
C GLN A 70 16.11 0.81 5.88
N HIS A 71 16.07 -0.48 5.55
CA HIS A 71 17.25 -1.27 5.17
C HIS A 71 17.96 -0.69 3.94
N ALA A 72 17.18 -0.10 3.01
CA ALA A 72 17.69 0.60 1.85
C ALA A 72 18.01 2.10 2.10
N ASN A 73 18.09 2.54 3.36
CA ASN A 73 18.30 3.93 3.78
C ASN A 73 17.28 4.94 3.19
N ARG A 74 16.04 4.50 2.96
CA ARG A 74 14.94 5.34 2.46
C ARG A 74 13.92 5.63 3.55
N LYS A 75 13.32 6.83 3.48
CA LYS A 75 12.20 7.24 4.35
C LYS A 75 10.82 6.96 3.72
N SER A 76 10.79 6.54 2.46
CA SER A 76 9.56 6.32 1.70
C SER A 76 9.61 4.95 1.03
N VAL A 77 8.49 4.23 1.12
CA VAL A 77 8.26 2.91 0.53
C VAL A 77 8.08 3.04 -0.97
N ASN A 78 8.66 2.11 -1.75
CA ASN A 78 8.51 2.02 -3.19
C ASN A 78 8.06 0.61 -3.64
N MET A 79 7.94 0.38 -4.95
CA MET A 79 7.46 -0.92 -5.46
C MET A 79 8.42 -2.08 -5.22
N GLU A 80 9.73 -1.85 -5.07
CA GLU A 80 10.66 -2.93 -4.74
C GLU A 80 10.41 -3.47 -3.32
N ASP A 81 10.03 -2.59 -2.37
CA ASP A 81 9.64 -3.02 -1.02
C ASP A 81 8.38 -3.90 -1.05
N VAL A 82 7.39 -3.51 -1.86
CA VAL A 82 6.14 -4.27 -2.04
C VAL A 82 6.41 -5.64 -2.68
N ILE A 83 7.27 -5.69 -3.69
CA ILE A 83 7.66 -6.95 -4.34
C ILE A 83 8.43 -7.84 -3.37
N LEU A 84 9.27 -7.25 -2.51
CA LEU A 84 10.04 -7.98 -1.49
C LEU A 84 9.13 -8.59 -0.42
N CYS A 85 8.01 -7.97 -0.06
CA CYS A 85 7.00 -8.60 0.82
C CYS A 85 6.49 -9.95 0.29
N ALA A 86 6.51 -10.16 -1.04
CA ALA A 86 6.07 -11.40 -1.67
C ALA A 86 7.21 -12.42 -1.92
N HIS A 87 8.43 -12.19 -1.46
CA HIS A 87 9.61 -13.00 -1.82
C HIS A 87 9.47 -14.50 -1.51
N ARG A 88 8.67 -14.88 -0.50
CA ARG A 88 8.42 -16.28 -0.12
C ARG A 88 7.56 -17.02 -1.15
N ASN A 89 6.89 -16.30 -2.05
CA ASN A 89 6.06 -16.86 -3.11
C ASN A 89 6.53 -16.30 -4.46
N GLY A 90 7.36 -17.08 -5.17
CA GLY A 90 7.96 -16.67 -6.44
C GLY A 90 6.92 -16.31 -7.50
N HIS A 91 5.79 -17.02 -7.55
CA HIS A 91 4.69 -16.72 -8.48
C HIS A 91 4.05 -15.36 -8.16
N LEU A 92 3.74 -15.10 -6.89
CA LEU A 92 3.19 -13.80 -6.47
C LEU A 92 4.17 -12.65 -6.70
N SER A 93 5.45 -12.84 -6.40
CA SER A 93 6.50 -11.85 -6.67
C SER A 93 6.59 -11.52 -8.16
N GLY A 94 6.49 -12.54 -9.03
CA GLY A 94 6.42 -12.39 -10.47
C GLY A 94 5.21 -11.56 -10.93
N LEU A 95 4.01 -11.88 -10.41
CA LEU A 95 2.79 -11.13 -10.71
C LEU A 95 2.90 -9.65 -10.30
N LEU A 96 3.41 -9.37 -9.11
CA LEU A 96 3.61 -7.99 -8.63
C LEU A 96 4.62 -7.23 -9.48
N ARG A 97 5.67 -7.89 -9.98
CA ARG A 97 6.66 -7.29 -10.87
C ARG A 97 6.06 -6.93 -12.22
N THR A 98 5.27 -7.83 -12.82
CA THR A 98 4.51 -7.55 -14.05
C THR A 98 3.57 -6.36 -13.84
N PHE A 99 2.79 -6.37 -12.75
CA PHE A 99 1.89 -5.27 -12.42
C PHE A 99 2.63 -3.93 -12.24
N SER A 100 3.80 -3.93 -11.59
CA SER A 100 4.63 -2.73 -11.46
C SER A 100 5.11 -2.19 -12.81
N ASN A 101 5.44 -3.07 -13.76
CA ASN A 101 5.88 -2.65 -15.09
C ASN A 101 4.73 -2.04 -15.89
N ASP A 102 3.53 -2.63 -15.81
CA ASP A 102 2.33 -2.11 -16.47
C ASP A 102 1.95 -0.71 -15.96
N LEU A 103 2.10 -0.46 -14.66
CA LEU A 103 1.88 0.87 -14.09
C LEU A 103 2.87 1.90 -14.64
N LYS A 104 4.15 1.55 -14.77
CA LYS A 104 5.18 2.43 -15.35
C LYS A 104 4.89 2.74 -16.83
N ALA A 105 4.39 1.75 -17.57
CA ALA A 105 4.01 1.94 -18.98
C ALA A 105 2.79 2.86 -19.15
N LYS A 106 1.85 2.83 -18.20
CA LYS A 106 0.63 3.66 -18.21
C LYS A 106 0.82 5.09 -17.70
N ASP A 107 1.93 5.38 -17.01
CA ASP A 107 2.26 6.72 -16.51
C ASP A 107 3.53 7.35 -17.16
N PRO A 108 3.53 7.61 -18.48
CA PRO A 108 4.68 8.21 -19.18
C PRO A 108 4.89 9.70 -18.90
N GLN A 109 4.06 10.34 -18.07
CA GLN A 109 4.03 11.79 -17.91
C GLN A 109 5.00 12.33 -16.84
N SER A 110 5.40 11.50 -15.87
CA SER A 110 6.34 11.90 -14.80
C SER A 110 7.78 12.07 -15.29
N GLU A 111 8.26 11.21 -16.22
CA GLU A 111 9.61 11.32 -16.78
C GLU A 111 9.76 12.49 -17.76
N ARG A 112 8.71 12.82 -18.53
CA ARG A 112 8.74 13.95 -19.47
C ARG A 112 8.84 15.31 -18.76
N LYS A 113 8.30 15.44 -17.54
CA LYS A 113 8.45 16.67 -16.73
C LYS A 113 9.87 16.84 -16.21
N ARG A 114 10.50 15.78 -15.69
CA ARG A 114 11.89 15.82 -15.21
C ARG A 114 12.90 16.15 -16.32
N LYS A 115 12.70 15.64 -17.54
CA LYS A 115 13.57 15.96 -18.69
C LYS A 115 13.37 17.38 -19.25
N LYS A 116 12.18 17.99 -19.09
CA LYS A 116 11.91 19.39 -19.47
C LYS A 116 12.48 20.39 -18.45
N GLU A 117 12.43 20.08 -17.15
CA GLU A 117 12.99 20.93 -16.10
C GLU A 117 14.53 20.96 -16.13
N ALA A 118 15.18 19.81 -16.40
CA ALA A 118 16.63 19.75 -16.59
C ALA A 118 17.12 20.63 -17.76
N LYS A 119 16.42 20.62 -18.90
CA LYS A 119 16.75 21.46 -20.07
C LYS A 119 16.47 22.96 -19.85
N LYS A 120 15.56 23.31 -18.93
CA LYS A 120 15.26 24.71 -18.62
C LYS A 120 16.34 25.32 -17.73
N ASN A 121 16.82 24.58 -16.73
CA ASN A 121 17.89 25.06 -15.85
C ASN A 121 19.22 25.24 -16.57
N GLU A 122 19.61 24.33 -17.47
CA GLU A 122 20.87 24.42 -18.22
C GLU A 122 20.93 25.68 -19.12
N LYS A 123 19.80 26.07 -19.74
CA LYS A 123 19.71 27.30 -20.54
C LYS A 123 19.75 28.57 -19.70
N THR A 124 19.20 28.55 -18.48
CA THR A 124 19.22 29.72 -17.60
C THR A 124 20.61 29.98 -17.02
N THR A 125 21.39 28.93 -16.74
CA THR A 125 22.78 29.09 -16.26
C THR A 125 23.73 29.59 -17.35
N ALA A 126 23.50 29.24 -18.62
CA ALA A 126 24.33 29.68 -19.75
C ALA A 126 24.11 31.15 -20.17
N ILE A 127 23.05 31.81 -19.70
CA ILE A 127 22.75 33.23 -20.02
C ILE A 127 23.29 34.18 -18.92
N LEU A 128 23.74 33.64 -17.78
CA LEU A 128 24.18 34.38 -16.60
C LEU A 128 25.72 34.37 -16.38
N LEU A 129 26.49 33.89 -17.37
CA LEU A 129 27.96 33.95 -17.43
C LEU A 129 28.38 34.75 -18.67
#